data_AF-A0A3B8L1W2-F1
#
_entry.id   AF-A0A3B8L1W2-F1
#
_cell.length_a   1.000
_cell.length_b   1.000
_cell.length_c   1.000
_cell.angle_alpha   90.00
_cell.angle_beta   90.00
_cell.angle_gamma   90.00
#
_symmetry.space_group_name_H-M   'P 1'
#
loop_
_entity.id
_entity.type
_entity.pdbx_description
1 polymer ?
#
loop_
_entity_poly.entity_id
_entity_poly.type
_entity_poly.pdbx_seq_one_letter_code
_entity_poly.pdbx_strand_id
1 'polypeptide(L)'
;MRMAESMEEDQAAALMLARWPEIESPWFMDLVRMHAYAPCLGRFVTLDDYFQNTDTPGRISSYNSSEYLAPFLTQSVAGRDPDPVNRYLEHFARRGQFDAAAWCGSLAQLLTGQALDTTRQRDLEALVENAGCEGRPEDREQADQAITAFADEAANALAAVVVGESDHDGTAGLLIINTLSFSRTVAVPIDDDRSIPPGTPGLRGVQDTSRGRLAIVDLPAAGYCWLPTTGGRSESSDMEVALAEDLLLRNEFFEIHVNPDTGGIERIKGYGRQPNLVSQQIAFRFPRERTVSSDEDDPSPDTTTWYSEMVAHRVELLTSGPHIGEIRSHGELIDPQNKQRIAGFRQTVRTLRYRPDVEIDIELDIDQMPEGDPWSNYLAMRFAYGDATAAITRSQLGTAQPAGNDRFESPYYVEIANESNRVTLSAAGMPFYRKTGDRMIDAILVPEGEQRRKFSMTISVDQAYPMQAALDQLVPPLVHERTSAPPPTGTQGWFFHLDSRNVQLTRILELVDQPNWSNDSESATEEFDDEPDIGNQHDQSILPDSFGFAVRLQETEGRHRSTTLRCWRTPSMARQRDFEGRTLAELPIEGDGVRVDLTAHEIADIELRFD
;
A
#
# COMPACT_ATOMS: atom_id res chain seq x y z
N MET A 1 22.37 -30.52 15.67
CA MET A 1 23.28 -29.69 14.87
C MET A 1 23.56 -28.32 15.50
N ARG A 2 22.63 -27.70 16.27
CA ARG A 2 22.80 -26.30 16.75
C ARG A 2 23.59 -26.03 18.05
N MET A 3 23.81 -27.01 18.96
CA MET A 3 24.50 -26.72 20.24
C MET A 3 26.02 -26.55 20.11
N ALA A 4 26.66 -27.30 19.20
CA ALA A 4 28.10 -27.18 18.98
C ALA A 4 28.46 -25.81 18.39
N GLU A 5 27.64 -25.30 17.47
CA GLU A 5 27.80 -23.97 16.86
C GLU A 5 27.69 -22.85 17.90
N SER A 6 26.68 -22.88 18.77
CA SER A 6 26.56 -21.87 19.86
C SER A 6 27.74 -21.89 20.84
N MET A 7 28.33 -23.07 21.09
CA MET A 7 29.53 -23.18 21.94
C MET A 7 30.80 -22.68 21.25
N GLU A 8 30.87 -22.71 19.90
CA GLU A 8 31.99 -22.18 19.12
C GLU A 8 31.96 -20.64 19.04
N GLU A 9 30.78 -20.02 19.14
CA GLU A 9 30.58 -18.56 19.07
C GLU A 9 30.72 -17.83 20.42
N ASP A 10 31.26 -18.50 21.46
CA ASP A 10 31.45 -17.98 22.82
C ASP A 10 30.15 -17.45 23.48
N GLN A 11 29.00 -17.97 23.02
CA GLN A 11 27.69 -17.73 23.60
C GLN A 11 27.36 -18.82 24.62
N ALA A 12 26.51 -18.50 25.60
CA ALA A 12 25.97 -19.51 26.50
C ALA A 12 24.95 -20.40 25.76
N ALA A 13 25.42 -21.57 25.31
CA ALA A 13 24.58 -22.57 24.68
C ALA A 13 23.48 -23.06 25.65
N ALA A 14 22.21 -22.80 25.30
CA ALA A 14 21.06 -23.20 26.08
C ALA A 14 20.17 -24.17 25.31
N LEU A 15 19.59 -25.13 26.04
CA LEU A 15 18.54 -26.02 25.54
C LEU A 15 17.24 -25.72 26.30
N MET A 16 16.21 -25.25 25.60
CA MET A 16 14.90 -25.02 26.20
C MET A 16 14.12 -26.33 26.27
N LEU A 17 13.73 -26.73 27.49
CA LEU A 17 12.84 -27.85 27.74
C LEU A 17 11.48 -27.31 28.18
N ALA A 18 10.49 -27.39 27.31
CA ALA A 18 9.12 -26.98 27.63
C ALA A 18 8.34 -28.14 28.28
N ARG A 19 7.55 -27.83 29.32
CA ARG A 19 6.62 -28.75 29.98
C ARG A 19 5.20 -28.19 29.86
N TRP A 20 4.28 -29.00 29.34
CA TRP A 20 2.85 -28.70 29.41
C TRP A 20 2.29 -29.14 30.77
N PRO A 21 1.39 -28.38 31.41
CA PRO A 21 0.90 -28.69 32.76
C PRO A 21 0.26 -30.08 32.90
N GLU A 22 -0.39 -30.57 31.86
CA GLU A 22 -1.20 -31.80 31.89
C GLU A 22 -0.46 -33.04 31.37
N ILE A 23 0.64 -32.86 30.63
CA ILE A 23 1.39 -33.95 29.99
C ILE A 23 2.85 -33.83 30.41
N GLU A 24 3.25 -34.65 31.38
CA GLU A 24 4.64 -34.78 31.79
C GLU A 24 5.30 -35.95 31.07
N SER A 25 6.46 -35.70 30.45
CA SER A 25 7.30 -36.77 29.96
C SER A 25 7.78 -37.63 31.14
N PRO A 26 7.61 -38.96 31.11
CA PRO A 26 7.98 -39.82 32.23
C PRO A 26 9.49 -39.80 32.54
N TRP A 27 10.31 -39.32 31.60
CA TRP A 27 11.77 -39.24 31.73
C TRP A 27 12.26 -37.90 32.28
N PHE A 28 11.39 -36.90 32.47
CA PHE A 28 11.82 -35.58 32.94
C PHE A 28 12.45 -35.64 34.34
N MET A 29 11.78 -36.33 35.28
CA MET A 29 12.29 -36.48 36.64
C MET A 29 13.53 -37.39 36.70
N ASP A 30 13.67 -38.33 35.76
CA ASP A 30 14.90 -39.11 35.61
C ASP A 30 16.06 -38.23 35.15
N LEU A 31 15.83 -37.31 34.20
CA LEU A 31 16.83 -36.36 33.73
C LEU A 31 17.29 -35.42 34.86
N VAL A 32 16.34 -34.87 35.62
CA VAL A 32 16.63 -34.03 36.81
C VAL A 32 17.44 -34.81 37.84
N ARG A 33 17.08 -36.07 38.09
CA ARG A 33 17.79 -36.93 39.04
C ARG A 33 19.20 -37.27 38.56
N MET A 34 19.37 -37.63 37.29
CA MET A 34 20.68 -37.90 36.69
C MET A 34 21.60 -36.67 36.80
N HIS A 35 21.06 -35.48 36.54
CA HIS A 35 21.78 -34.22 36.68
C HIS A 35 22.23 -33.96 38.14
N ALA A 36 21.38 -34.27 39.13
CA ALA A 36 21.74 -34.14 40.54
C ALA A 36 22.91 -35.04 40.98
N TYR A 37 23.08 -36.21 40.34
CA TYR A 37 24.22 -37.09 40.58
C TYR A 37 25.51 -36.61 39.89
N ALA A 38 25.38 -36.15 38.65
CA ALA A 38 26.50 -35.61 37.88
C ALA A 38 25.98 -34.55 36.89
N PRO A 39 26.41 -33.27 37.00
CA PRO A 39 25.92 -32.18 36.17
C PRO A 39 26.58 -32.18 34.78
N CYS A 40 26.46 -33.28 34.03
CA CYS A 40 27.11 -33.45 32.73
C CYS A 40 26.45 -32.64 31.59
N LEU A 41 25.26 -32.09 31.82
CA LEU A 41 24.44 -31.38 30.82
C LEU A 41 24.37 -29.86 31.05
N GLY A 42 25.30 -29.29 31.82
CA GLY A 42 25.26 -27.88 32.21
C GLY A 42 24.36 -27.65 33.42
N ARG A 43 23.85 -26.43 33.62
CA ARG A 43 22.99 -26.04 34.75
C ARG A 43 21.54 -25.88 34.29
N PHE A 44 20.59 -26.44 35.04
CA PHE A 44 19.18 -26.12 34.85
C PHE A 44 18.89 -24.76 35.49
N VAL A 45 18.40 -23.81 34.69
CA VAL A 45 18.06 -22.45 35.10
C VAL A 45 16.65 -22.13 34.65
N THR A 46 15.97 -21.22 35.34
CA THR A 46 14.72 -20.62 34.83
C THR A 46 15.04 -19.65 33.71
N LEU A 47 14.04 -19.26 32.90
CA LEU A 47 14.23 -18.22 31.89
C LEU A 47 14.66 -16.89 32.53
N ASP A 48 14.13 -16.57 33.71
CA ASP A 48 14.52 -15.39 34.49
C ASP A 48 16.00 -15.42 34.90
N ASP A 49 16.46 -16.54 35.50
CA ASP A 49 17.88 -16.73 35.88
C ASP A 49 18.79 -16.72 34.64
N TYR A 50 18.33 -17.28 33.52
CA TYR A 50 19.05 -17.22 32.25
C TYR A 50 19.22 -15.77 31.76
N PHE A 51 18.14 -15.00 31.64
CA PHE A 51 18.21 -13.63 31.13
C PHE A 51 18.99 -12.69 32.07
N GLN A 52 18.90 -12.86 33.38
CA GLN A 52 19.64 -12.01 34.33
C GLN A 52 21.14 -12.32 34.37
N ASN A 53 21.53 -13.61 34.29
CA ASN A 53 22.90 -14.03 34.59
C ASN A 53 23.72 -14.48 33.38
N THR A 54 23.10 -14.53 32.20
CA THR A 54 23.76 -14.98 30.96
C THR A 54 24.04 -13.83 30.00
N ASP A 55 23.61 -12.61 30.37
CA ASP A 55 23.71 -11.44 29.51
C ASP A 55 25.16 -10.94 29.45
N THR A 56 25.88 -11.42 28.44
CA THR A 56 26.76 -10.49 27.74
C THR A 56 25.82 -9.81 26.75
N PRO A 57 25.43 -8.53 26.93
CA PRO A 57 24.73 -7.84 25.87
C PRO A 57 25.62 -7.99 24.65
N GLY A 58 25.14 -8.75 23.65
CA GLY A 58 25.83 -8.88 22.40
C GLY A 58 26.14 -7.47 21.89
N ARG A 59 27.11 -7.35 20.97
CA ARG A 59 27.32 -6.05 20.30
C ARG A 59 25.95 -5.52 19.88
N ILE A 60 25.62 -4.30 20.30
CA ILE A 60 24.42 -3.59 19.85
C ILE A 60 24.42 -3.72 18.33
N SER A 61 23.53 -4.58 17.84
CA SER A 61 23.47 -4.93 16.44
C SER A 61 22.34 -4.14 15.84
N SER A 62 22.64 -3.31 14.86
CA SER A 62 21.62 -2.67 14.04
C SER A 62 21.14 -3.71 13.02
N TYR A 63 19.87 -4.10 13.08
CA TYR A 63 19.26 -4.97 12.08
C TYR A 63 18.71 -4.14 10.93
N ASN A 64 19.05 -4.51 9.71
CA ASN A 64 18.44 -3.90 8.54
C ASN A 64 17.06 -4.49 8.28
N SER A 65 16.16 -3.67 7.74
CA SER A 65 14.82 -4.08 7.29
C SER A 65 14.84 -5.34 6.42
N SER A 66 15.84 -5.48 5.55
CA SER A 66 15.97 -6.61 4.62
C SER A 66 16.38 -7.94 5.24
N GLU A 67 16.85 -7.96 6.50
CA GLU A 67 17.37 -9.19 7.13
C GLU A 67 16.27 -10.15 7.59
N TYR A 68 15.03 -9.66 7.73
CA TYR A 68 13.88 -10.47 8.07
C TYR A 68 12.95 -10.66 6.87
N LEU A 69 12.62 -11.93 6.60
CA LEU A 69 11.55 -12.33 5.70
C LEU A 69 10.50 -13.05 6.53
N ALA A 70 9.26 -12.55 6.52
CA ALA A 70 8.22 -13.20 7.29
C ALA A 70 7.89 -14.58 6.69
N PRO A 71 7.56 -15.57 7.52
CA PRO A 71 7.27 -16.92 7.04
C PRO A 71 5.86 -17.08 6.48
N PHE A 72 5.08 -16.00 6.35
CA PHE A 72 3.63 -16.05 6.13
C PHE A 72 3.23 -16.79 4.84
N LEU A 73 3.89 -16.51 3.71
CA LEU A 73 3.60 -17.21 2.45
C LEU A 73 3.83 -18.73 2.59
N THR A 74 4.96 -19.11 3.17
CA THR A 74 5.33 -20.52 3.37
C THR A 74 4.39 -21.20 4.36
N GLN A 75 4.04 -20.52 5.45
CA GLN A 75 3.11 -21.04 6.46
C GLN A 75 1.70 -21.21 5.89
N SER A 76 1.20 -20.23 5.12
CA SER A 76 -0.12 -20.29 4.50
C SER A 76 -0.22 -21.48 3.53
N VAL A 77 0.79 -21.71 2.70
CA VAL A 77 0.80 -22.85 1.77
C VAL A 77 0.95 -24.18 2.52
N ALA A 78 1.84 -24.26 3.52
CA ALA A 78 1.98 -25.46 4.34
C ALA A 78 0.71 -25.80 5.14
N GLY A 79 -0.01 -24.77 5.61
CA GLY A 79 -1.30 -24.87 6.27
C GLY A 79 -2.46 -25.19 5.33
N ARG A 80 -2.24 -25.09 4.00
CA ARG A 80 -3.27 -25.19 2.96
C ARG A 80 -4.39 -24.17 3.11
N ASP A 81 -4.03 -22.99 3.60
CA ASP A 81 -4.98 -21.91 3.74
C ASP A 81 -5.35 -21.36 2.34
N PRO A 82 -6.63 -21.02 2.09
CA PRO A 82 -7.06 -20.49 0.80
C PRO A 82 -6.50 -19.07 0.56
N ASP A 83 -6.10 -18.75 -0.67
CA ASP A 83 -5.72 -17.38 -1.05
C ASP A 83 -4.51 -16.81 -0.29
N PRO A 84 -3.34 -17.49 -0.33
CA PRO A 84 -2.11 -17.06 0.32
C PRO A 84 -1.60 -15.69 -0.15
N VAL A 85 -1.99 -15.20 -1.33
CA VAL A 85 -1.63 -13.86 -1.83
C VAL A 85 -2.82 -12.92 -1.71
N ASN A 86 -3.99 -13.30 -2.24
CA ASN A 86 -5.11 -12.38 -2.39
C ASN A 86 -5.69 -11.88 -1.06
N ARG A 87 -5.59 -12.63 0.04
CA ARG A 87 -6.06 -12.19 1.36
C ARG A 87 -5.47 -10.84 1.80
N TYR A 88 -4.22 -10.58 1.43
CA TYR A 88 -3.54 -9.32 1.73
C TYR A 88 -4.11 -8.19 0.89
N LEU A 89 -4.42 -8.45 -0.38
CA LEU A 89 -5.02 -7.47 -1.27
C LEU A 89 -6.40 -7.04 -0.77
N GLU A 90 -7.23 -8.00 -0.40
CA GLU A 90 -8.56 -7.73 0.16
C GLU A 90 -8.48 -6.94 1.46
N HIS A 91 -7.54 -7.27 2.34
CA HIS A 91 -7.35 -6.52 3.59
C HIS A 91 -6.92 -5.08 3.33
N PHE A 92 -5.93 -4.86 2.46
CA PHE A 92 -5.48 -3.51 2.14
C PHE A 92 -6.58 -2.70 1.44
N ALA A 93 -7.38 -3.32 0.55
CA ALA A 93 -8.50 -2.66 -0.09
C ALA A 93 -9.57 -2.21 0.94
N ARG A 94 -9.97 -3.10 1.87
CA ARG A 94 -10.86 -2.76 2.99
C ARG A 94 -10.29 -1.63 3.84
N ARG A 95 -8.99 -1.68 4.14
CA ARG A 95 -8.28 -0.66 4.90
C ARG A 95 -8.33 0.70 4.21
N GLY A 96 -8.02 0.75 2.91
CA GLY A 96 -8.05 1.98 2.11
C GLY A 96 -9.45 2.60 2.02
N GLN A 97 -10.50 1.77 1.86
CA GLN A 97 -11.89 2.23 1.89
C GLN A 97 -12.30 2.77 3.27
N PHE A 98 -11.95 2.05 4.34
CA PHE A 98 -12.21 2.49 5.70
C PHE A 98 -11.51 3.81 6.01
N ASP A 99 -10.23 3.95 5.69
CA ASP A 99 -9.46 5.16 5.98
C ASP A 99 -10.02 6.38 5.21
N ALA A 100 -10.46 6.20 3.96
CA ALA A 100 -11.14 7.24 3.19
C ALA A 100 -12.49 7.66 3.82
N ALA A 101 -13.30 6.69 4.24
CA ALA A 101 -14.58 6.93 4.89
C ALA A 101 -14.41 7.61 6.26
N ALA A 102 -13.48 7.12 7.09
CA ALA A 102 -13.15 7.70 8.39
C ALA A 102 -12.70 9.15 8.24
N TRP A 103 -11.84 9.44 7.26
CA TRP A 103 -11.42 10.80 6.97
C TRP A 103 -12.60 11.72 6.62
N CYS A 104 -13.54 11.26 5.76
CA CYS A 104 -14.71 12.06 5.39
C CYS A 104 -15.65 12.29 6.58
N GLY A 105 -15.91 11.25 7.36
CA GLY A 105 -16.75 11.34 8.55
C GLY A 105 -16.17 12.28 9.61
N SER A 106 -14.85 12.22 9.83
CA SER A 106 -14.14 13.12 10.73
C SER A 106 -14.21 14.56 10.25
N LEU A 107 -13.99 14.83 8.96
CA LEU A 107 -14.12 16.19 8.43
C LEU A 107 -15.55 16.72 8.50
N ALA A 108 -16.56 15.90 8.26
CA ALA A 108 -17.94 16.33 8.39
C ALA A 108 -18.25 16.84 9.81
N GLN A 109 -17.81 16.11 10.85
CA GLN A 109 -17.94 16.55 12.25
C GLN A 109 -17.17 17.87 12.49
N LEU A 110 -15.90 17.92 12.10
CA LEU A 110 -15.03 19.08 12.36
C LEU A 110 -15.53 20.35 11.66
N LEU A 111 -16.01 20.25 10.42
CA LEU A 111 -16.51 21.40 9.66
C LEU A 111 -17.83 21.96 10.24
N THR A 112 -18.59 21.14 10.97
CA THR A 112 -19.77 21.59 11.73
C THR A 112 -19.44 22.10 13.13
N GLY A 113 -18.16 22.13 13.51
CA GLY A 113 -17.70 22.60 14.83
C GLY A 113 -17.95 21.59 15.96
N GLN A 114 -18.22 20.33 15.64
CA GLN A 114 -18.40 19.27 16.64
C GLN A 114 -17.03 18.72 17.08
N ALA A 115 -16.86 18.49 18.39
CA ALA A 115 -15.73 17.72 18.89
C ALA A 115 -15.71 16.35 18.20
N LEU A 116 -14.53 15.92 17.78
CA LEU A 116 -14.39 14.67 17.04
C LEU A 116 -14.70 13.48 17.95
N ASP A 117 -15.68 12.67 17.56
CA ASP A 117 -15.97 11.36 18.15
C ASP A 117 -15.66 10.26 17.12
N THR A 118 -14.65 9.44 17.46
CA THR A 118 -14.15 8.31 16.67
C THR A 118 -14.60 6.97 17.23
N THR A 119 -15.52 6.92 18.20
CA THR A 119 -15.98 5.67 18.81
C THR A 119 -16.51 4.68 17.77
N ARG A 120 -17.42 5.14 16.90
CA ARG A 120 -17.92 4.31 15.78
C ARG A 120 -16.81 3.92 14.80
N GLN A 121 -15.85 4.82 14.55
CA GLN A 121 -14.73 4.52 13.66
C GLN A 121 -13.82 3.45 14.24
N ARG A 122 -13.56 3.46 15.56
CA ARG A 122 -12.80 2.42 16.26
C ARG A 122 -13.50 1.05 16.21
N ASP A 123 -14.82 1.02 16.40
CA ASP A 123 -15.60 -0.22 16.28
C ASP A 123 -15.53 -0.80 14.86
N LEU A 124 -15.66 0.05 13.84
CA LEU A 124 -15.52 -0.34 12.43
C LEU A 124 -14.09 -0.75 12.08
N GLU A 125 -13.08 -0.05 12.60
CA GLU A 125 -11.67 -0.42 12.44
C GLU A 125 -11.42 -1.80 13.01
N ALA A 126 -11.95 -2.10 14.20
CA ALA A 126 -11.84 -3.43 14.79
C ALA A 126 -12.46 -4.52 13.91
N LEU A 127 -13.58 -4.24 13.22
CA LEU A 127 -14.13 -5.19 12.23
C LEU A 127 -13.18 -5.40 11.05
N VAL A 128 -12.55 -4.33 10.52
CA VAL A 128 -11.56 -4.43 9.43
C VAL A 128 -10.38 -5.31 9.84
N GLU A 129 -9.84 -5.09 11.05
CA GLU A 129 -8.69 -5.81 11.57
C GLU A 129 -9.02 -7.27 11.91
N ASN A 130 -10.18 -7.53 12.52
CA ASN A 130 -10.66 -8.91 12.76
C ASN A 130 -10.87 -9.67 11.46
N ALA A 131 -11.38 -9.00 10.43
CA ALA A 131 -11.52 -9.53 9.10
C ALA A 131 -10.19 -9.64 8.34
N GLY A 132 -9.03 -9.33 8.95
CA GLY A 132 -7.72 -9.21 8.33
C GLY A 132 -7.23 -10.43 7.53
N CYS A 133 -5.93 -10.52 7.26
CA CYS A 133 -5.40 -11.55 6.36
C CYS A 133 -5.77 -12.99 6.80
N GLU A 134 -5.86 -13.24 8.11
CA GLU A 134 -6.24 -14.54 8.70
C GLU A 134 -7.70 -14.59 9.18
N GLY A 135 -8.49 -13.54 8.94
CA GLY A 135 -9.89 -13.45 9.35
C GLY A 135 -10.78 -14.46 8.61
N ARG A 136 -11.89 -14.88 9.25
CA ARG A 136 -12.83 -15.85 8.66
C ARG A 136 -13.65 -15.22 7.52
N PRO A 137 -14.19 -16.00 6.58
CA PRO A 137 -15.04 -15.48 5.51
C PRO A 137 -16.25 -14.66 6.02
N GLU A 138 -16.88 -15.08 7.11
CA GLU A 138 -18.00 -14.35 7.73
C GLU A 138 -17.56 -12.98 8.27
N ASP A 139 -16.38 -12.91 8.91
CA ASP A 139 -15.80 -11.67 9.43
C ASP A 139 -15.51 -10.71 8.26
N ARG A 140 -15.00 -11.23 7.13
CA ARG A 140 -14.74 -10.46 5.90
C ARG A 140 -16.01 -9.91 5.29
N GLU A 141 -17.04 -10.74 5.11
CA GLU A 141 -18.32 -10.31 4.55
C GLU A 141 -18.98 -9.24 5.44
N GLN A 142 -18.94 -9.41 6.76
CA GLN A 142 -19.44 -8.42 7.71
C GLN A 142 -18.67 -7.09 7.59
N ALA A 143 -17.34 -7.14 7.52
CA ALA A 143 -16.51 -5.95 7.37
C ALA A 143 -16.80 -5.24 6.03
N ASP A 144 -16.86 -5.97 4.92
CA ASP A 144 -17.12 -5.41 3.59
C ASP A 144 -18.47 -4.66 3.54
N GLN A 145 -19.52 -5.26 4.09
CA GLN A 145 -20.85 -4.63 4.18
C GLN A 145 -20.82 -3.37 5.05
N ALA A 146 -20.16 -3.44 6.21
CA ALA A 146 -20.08 -2.33 7.16
C ALA A 146 -19.26 -1.15 6.59
N ILE A 147 -18.14 -1.43 5.91
CA ILE A 147 -17.27 -0.42 5.29
C ILE A 147 -17.98 0.25 4.11
N THR A 148 -18.66 -0.52 3.27
CA THR A 148 -19.43 0.02 2.13
C THR A 148 -20.50 1.00 2.64
N ALA A 149 -21.31 0.57 3.62
CA ALA A 149 -22.32 1.44 4.23
C ALA A 149 -21.69 2.68 4.88
N PHE A 150 -20.56 2.52 5.59
CA PHE A 150 -19.88 3.63 6.23
C PHE A 150 -19.30 4.63 5.23
N ALA A 151 -18.74 4.17 4.10
CA ALA A 151 -18.23 5.03 3.04
C ALA A 151 -19.34 5.89 2.42
N ASP A 152 -20.50 5.29 2.14
CA ASP A 152 -21.68 6.02 1.63
C ASP A 152 -22.17 7.05 2.66
N GLU A 153 -22.34 6.65 3.92
CA GLU A 153 -22.76 7.54 5.00
C GLU A 153 -21.78 8.71 5.20
N ALA A 154 -20.48 8.44 5.23
CA ALA A 154 -19.45 9.45 5.44
C ALA A 154 -19.33 10.41 4.25
N ALA A 155 -19.41 9.90 3.01
CA ALA A 155 -19.45 10.74 1.80
C ALA A 155 -20.69 11.63 1.79
N ASN A 156 -21.86 11.09 2.17
CA ASN A 156 -23.11 11.85 2.29
C ASN A 156 -23.01 12.94 3.38
N ALA A 157 -22.46 12.61 4.55
CA ALA A 157 -22.28 13.56 5.64
C ALA A 157 -21.37 14.72 5.23
N LEU A 158 -20.23 14.44 4.61
CA LEU A 158 -19.33 15.49 4.14
C LEU A 158 -19.95 16.30 2.99
N ALA A 159 -20.63 15.65 2.04
CA ALA A 159 -21.33 16.32 0.95
C ALA A 159 -22.40 17.29 1.45
N ALA A 160 -23.19 16.90 2.47
CA ALA A 160 -24.20 17.75 3.08
C ALA A 160 -23.60 19.02 3.69
N VAL A 161 -22.43 18.92 4.32
CA VAL A 161 -21.72 20.08 4.90
C VAL A 161 -21.10 20.96 3.82
N VAL A 162 -20.51 20.36 2.78
CA VAL A 162 -19.84 21.09 1.68
C VAL A 162 -20.85 21.83 0.80
N VAL A 163 -21.97 21.19 0.46
CA VAL A 163 -23.02 21.77 -0.41
C VAL A 163 -23.96 22.68 0.38
N GLY A 164 -24.24 22.33 1.65
CA GLY A 164 -25.21 23.02 2.50
C GLY A 164 -26.67 22.77 2.11
N GLU A 165 -27.60 23.30 2.91
CA GLU A 165 -29.02 23.34 2.57
C GLU A 165 -29.25 24.36 1.45
N SER A 166 -29.80 23.90 0.33
CA SER A 166 -30.15 24.76 -0.81
C SER A 166 -31.67 24.76 -1.02
N ASP A 167 -32.32 25.90 -0.77
CA ASP A 167 -33.76 26.15 -1.01
C ASP A 167 -34.11 26.29 -2.51
N HIS A 168 -33.19 25.94 -3.41
CA HIS A 168 -33.32 26.15 -4.84
C HIS A 168 -33.34 24.82 -5.59
N ASP A 169 -34.21 24.75 -6.60
CA ASP A 169 -34.29 23.69 -7.61
C ASP A 169 -33.02 23.79 -8.50
N GLY A 170 -31.88 23.42 -7.92
CA GLY A 170 -30.55 23.64 -8.46
C GLY A 170 -30.18 22.62 -9.54
N THR A 171 -29.11 22.91 -10.27
CA THR A 171 -28.51 21.94 -11.19
C THR A 171 -27.92 20.80 -10.37
N ALA A 172 -28.44 19.59 -10.57
CA ALA A 172 -27.90 18.41 -9.92
C ALA A 172 -26.45 18.17 -10.37
N GLY A 173 -25.67 17.53 -9.52
CA GLY A 173 -24.27 17.25 -9.83
C GLY A 173 -23.67 16.14 -9.00
N LEU A 174 -22.49 15.70 -9.42
CA LEU A 174 -21.63 14.74 -8.71
C LEU A 174 -20.65 15.50 -7.84
N LEU A 175 -20.46 15.06 -6.59
CA LEU A 175 -19.36 15.54 -5.75
C LEU A 175 -18.35 14.42 -5.58
N ILE A 176 -17.12 14.65 -6.00
CA ILE A 176 -16.02 13.68 -5.96
C ILE A 176 -14.99 14.18 -4.95
N ILE A 177 -14.67 13.33 -3.98
CA ILE A 177 -13.85 13.67 -2.81
C ILE A 177 -12.53 12.92 -2.88
N ASN A 178 -11.43 13.67 -2.76
CA ASN A 178 -10.08 13.14 -2.62
C ASN A 178 -9.63 13.25 -1.17
N THR A 179 -9.48 12.11 -0.51
CA THR A 179 -9.02 12.03 0.88
C THR A 179 -7.49 12.05 1.02
N LEU A 180 -6.77 11.83 -0.09
CA LEU A 180 -5.31 11.79 -0.10
C LEU A 180 -4.71 13.19 -0.05
N SER A 181 -3.60 13.36 0.67
CA SER A 181 -2.93 14.65 0.87
C SER A 181 -2.19 15.22 -0.36
N PHE A 182 -2.41 14.65 -1.54
CA PHE A 182 -1.85 15.11 -2.81
C PHE A 182 -2.92 15.13 -3.91
N SER A 183 -2.74 16.01 -4.89
CA SER A 183 -3.63 16.13 -6.04
C SER A 183 -3.47 14.93 -6.97
N ARG A 184 -4.56 14.49 -7.58
CA ARG A 184 -4.56 13.35 -8.52
C ARG A 184 -5.58 13.53 -9.62
N THR A 185 -5.32 12.91 -10.77
CA THR A 185 -6.30 12.78 -11.85
C THR A 185 -6.89 11.38 -11.78
N VAL A 186 -8.22 11.24 -11.73
CA VAL A 186 -8.88 9.94 -11.59
C VAL A 186 -9.89 9.72 -12.71
N ALA A 187 -10.14 8.45 -13.05
CA ALA A 187 -11.27 8.06 -13.89
C ALA A 187 -12.42 7.61 -12.98
N VAL A 188 -13.53 8.33 -13.01
CA VAL A 188 -14.72 8.06 -12.20
C VAL A 188 -15.84 7.54 -13.10
N PRO A 189 -16.47 6.39 -12.77
CA PRO A 189 -17.65 5.92 -13.48
C PRO A 189 -18.78 6.95 -13.44
N ILE A 190 -19.47 7.12 -14.56
CA ILE A 190 -20.70 7.92 -14.62
C ILE A 190 -21.80 7.13 -15.31
N ASP A 191 -23.04 7.33 -14.89
CA ASP A 191 -24.19 6.68 -15.52
C ASP A 191 -24.29 7.06 -17.01
N ASP A 192 -24.67 6.09 -17.85
CA ASP A 192 -24.75 6.25 -19.30
C ASP A 192 -25.72 7.36 -19.74
N ASP A 193 -26.75 7.62 -18.94
CA ASP A 193 -27.79 8.62 -19.19
C ASP A 193 -27.43 10.04 -18.68
N ARG A 194 -26.26 10.19 -18.05
CA ARG A 194 -25.75 11.47 -17.56
C ARG A 194 -24.72 12.06 -18.52
N SER A 195 -24.72 13.38 -18.60
CA SER A 195 -23.75 14.18 -19.33
C SER A 195 -23.19 15.27 -18.43
N ILE A 196 -21.88 15.50 -18.55
CA ILE A 196 -21.18 16.60 -17.89
C ILE A 196 -20.85 17.64 -18.96
N PRO A 197 -21.28 18.91 -18.81
CA PRO A 197 -20.97 19.96 -19.77
C PRO A 197 -19.47 20.09 -20.06
N PRO A 198 -19.05 20.15 -21.34
CA PRO A 198 -17.67 20.41 -21.71
C PRO A 198 -17.15 21.74 -21.11
N GLY A 199 -15.88 21.77 -20.71
CA GLY A 199 -15.28 22.95 -20.09
C GLY A 199 -15.62 23.15 -18.61
N THR A 200 -16.33 22.21 -17.98
CA THR A 200 -16.53 22.18 -16.53
C THR A 200 -15.17 22.19 -15.81
N PRO A 201 -14.92 23.10 -14.84
CA PRO A 201 -13.67 23.11 -14.08
C PRO A 201 -13.40 21.77 -13.39
N GLY A 202 -12.18 21.25 -13.55
CA GLY A 202 -11.78 19.94 -13.03
C GLY A 202 -12.10 18.77 -13.94
N LEU A 203 -12.99 18.91 -14.93
CA LEU A 203 -13.23 17.87 -15.94
C LEU A 203 -12.20 17.97 -17.07
N ARG A 204 -11.44 16.90 -17.28
CA ARG A 204 -10.57 16.73 -18.46
C ARG A 204 -11.34 16.22 -19.67
N GLY A 205 -12.31 15.35 -19.43
CA GLY A 205 -13.23 14.86 -20.45
C GLY A 205 -13.98 13.62 -20.02
N VAL A 206 -14.79 13.09 -20.93
CA VAL A 206 -15.60 11.88 -20.72
C VAL A 206 -15.36 10.93 -21.88
N GLN A 207 -15.18 9.66 -21.59
CA GLN A 207 -14.93 8.64 -22.61
C GLN A 207 -15.65 7.34 -22.30
N ASP A 208 -16.21 6.73 -23.34
CA ASP A 208 -16.72 5.36 -23.28
C ASP A 208 -15.55 4.38 -23.46
N THR A 209 -15.46 3.39 -22.58
CA THR A 209 -14.39 2.38 -22.57
C THR A 209 -14.96 0.97 -22.47
N SER A 210 -14.08 -0.03 -22.50
CA SER A 210 -14.48 -1.41 -22.22
C SER A 210 -15.02 -1.63 -20.79
N ARG A 211 -14.82 -0.66 -19.88
CA ARG A 211 -15.30 -0.66 -18.49
C ARG A 211 -16.55 0.20 -18.28
N GLY A 212 -17.16 0.72 -19.35
CA GLY A 212 -18.26 1.66 -19.28
C GLY A 212 -17.79 3.11 -19.46
N ARG A 213 -18.69 4.04 -19.14
CA ARG A 213 -18.49 5.47 -19.32
C ARG A 213 -17.73 6.08 -18.14
N LEU A 214 -16.60 6.74 -18.43
CA LEU A 214 -15.70 7.29 -17.42
C LEU A 214 -15.53 8.80 -17.60
N ALA A 215 -15.66 9.57 -16.53
CA ALA A 215 -15.25 10.97 -16.45
C ALA A 215 -13.83 11.06 -15.89
N ILE A 216 -12.96 11.81 -16.57
CA ILE A 216 -11.56 11.99 -16.16
C ILE A 216 -11.49 13.34 -15.45
N VAL A 217 -11.14 13.30 -14.17
CA VAL A 217 -11.34 14.42 -13.23
C VAL A 217 -10.05 14.73 -12.49
N ASP A 218 -9.65 16.00 -12.50
CA ASP A 218 -8.60 16.53 -11.64
C ASP A 218 -9.16 16.80 -10.24
N LEU A 219 -8.59 16.15 -9.23
CA LEU A 219 -8.94 16.35 -7.84
C LEU A 219 -7.82 17.09 -7.09
N PRO A 220 -8.17 18.17 -6.35
CA PRO A 220 -7.21 18.82 -5.46
C PRO A 220 -6.78 17.89 -4.32
N ALA A 221 -5.61 18.16 -3.74
CA ALA A 221 -5.14 17.46 -2.54
C ALA A 221 -6.12 17.65 -1.38
N ALA A 222 -6.44 16.57 -0.66
CA ALA A 222 -7.29 16.55 0.52
C ALA A 222 -8.50 17.48 0.36
N GLY A 223 -9.32 17.22 -0.67
CA GLY A 223 -10.28 18.19 -1.20
C GLY A 223 -11.37 17.55 -2.04
N TYR A 224 -12.10 18.36 -2.81
CA TYR A 224 -13.23 17.90 -3.62
C TYR A 224 -13.30 18.60 -4.98
N CYS A 225 -13.99 17.96 -5.92
CA CYS A 225 -14.45 18.55 -7.18
C CYS A 225 -15.93 18.23 -7.38
N TRP A 226 -16.70 19.24 -7.75
CA TRP A 226 -18.12 19.12 -8.09
C TRP A 226 -18.32 19.30 -9.59
N LEU A 227 -19.09 18.39 -10.19
CA LEU A 227 -19.39 18.37 -11.62
C LEU A 227 -20.90 18.46 -11.84
N PRO A 228 -21.41 19.45 -12.61
CA PRO A 228 -22.83 19.49 -12.95
C PRO A 228 -23.20 18.31 -13.83
N THR A 229 -24.31 17.67 -13.53
CA THR A 229 -24.88 16.61 -14.37
C THR A 229 -26.15 17.08 -15.04
N THR A 230 -26.27 16.74 -16.32
CA THR A 230 -27.44 17.00 -17.15
C THR A 230 -27.94 15.69 -17.73
N GLY A 231 -29.25 15.59 -17.99
CA GLY A 231 -29.82 14.43 -18.65
C GLY A 231 -29.41 14.38 -20.12
N GLY A 232 -29.02 13.20 -20.60
CA GLY A 232 -28.64 12.94 -21.98
C GLY A 232 -27.19 12.52 -22.14
N ARG A 233 -26.79 12.19 -23.38
CA ARG A 233 -25.43 11.77 -23.71
C ARG A 233 -24.64 12.95 -24.27
N SER A 234 -23.55 13.35 -23.62
CA SER A 234 -22.59 14.29 -24.21
C SER A 234 -22.01 13.73 -25.50
N GLU A 235 -21.83 14.57 -26.52
CA GLU A 235 -21.03 14.22 -27.69
C GLU A 235 -19.54 14.12 -27.29
N SER A 236 -18.86 13.08 -27.77
CA SER A 236 -17.42 12.91 -27.56
C SER A 236 -16.66 14.01 -28.29
N SER A 237 -15.73 14.67 -27.60
CA SER A 237 -14.83 15.66 -28.20
C SER A 237 -13.88 14.96 -29.19
N ASP A 238 -13.92 15.39 -30.45
CA ASP A 238 -13.40 14.63 -31.60
C ASP A 238 -11.98 15.03 -32.07
N MET A 239 -11.15 15.66 -31.22
CA MET A 239 -9.85 16.19 -31.67
C MET A 239 -8.69 16.05 -30.68
N GLU A 240 -8.26 14.82 -30.37
CA GLU A 240 -6.91 14.59 -29.82
C GLU A 240 -6.24 13.38 -30.51
N VAL A 241 -4.90 13.36 -30.48
CA VAL A 241 -4.08 12.24 -30.97
C VAL A 241 -4.48 10.96 -30.25
N ALA A 242 -4.68 9.86 -30.99
CA ALA A 242 -5.01 8.57 -30.38
C ALA A 242 -3.89 8.10 -29.42
N LEU A 243 -4.30 7.61 -28.26
CA LEU A 243 -3.43 7.00 -27.26
C LEU A 243 -3.04 5.59 -27.67
N ALA A 244 -3.87 4.91 -28.44
CA ALA A 244 -3.64 3.53 -28.82
C ALA A 244 -3.85 3.33 -30.32
N GLU A 245 -2.82 2.80 -30.98
CA GLU A 245 -2.78 2.49 -32.42
C GLU A 245 -2.05 1.16 -32.61
N ASP A 246 -2.70 0.17 -33.21
CA ASP A 246 -2.18 -1.19 -33.42
C ASP A 246 -1.59 -1.85 -32.15
N LEU A 247 -0.26 -1.88 -32.01
CA LEU A 247 0.49 -2.47 -30.89
C LEU A 247 1.17 -1.42 -30.01
N LEU A 248 0.85 -0.14 -30.20
CA LEU A 248 1.45 0.99 -29.51
C LEU A 248 0.40 1.68 -28.64
N LEU A 249 0.69 1.81 -27.36
CA LEU A 249 0.04 2.75 -26.44
C LEU A 249 0.99 3.92 -26.17
N ARG A 250 0.49 5.13 -26.09
CA ARG A 250 1.28 6.33 -25.80
C ARG A 250 0.44 7.40 -25.12
N ASN A 251 1.08 8.17 -24.26
CA ASN A 251 0.54 9.41 -23.70
C ASN A 251 1.67 10.44 -23.62
N GLU A 252 1.49 11.61 -23.02
CA GLU A 252 2.52 12.65 -22.96
C GLU A 252 3.82 12.27 -22.22
N PHE A 253 3.84 11.13 -21.50
CA PHE A 253 4.99 10.69 -20.69
C PHE A 253 5.84 9.61 -21.40
N PHE A 254 5.20 8.63 -22.06
CA PHE A 254 5.91 7.46 -22.58
C PHE A 254 5.22 6.78 -23.78
N GLU A 255 5.93 5.81 -24.34
CA GLU A 255 5.46 4.83 -25.34
C GLU A 255 5.54 3.42 -24.74
N ILE A 256 4.47 2.64 -24.90
CA ILE A 256 4.39 1.22 -24.54
C ILE A 256 4.21 0.43 -25.84
N HIS A 257 5.11 -0.52 -26.09
CA HIS A 257 5.00 -1.43 -27.22
C HIS A 257 4.59 -2.82 -26.73
N VAL A 258 3.51 -3.36 -27.29
CA VAL A 258 3.04 -4.71 -27.05
C VAL A 258 3.70 -5.65 -28.06
N ASN A 259 4.26 -6.76 -27.58
CA ASN A 259 4.87 -7.75 -28.46
C ASN A 259 3.75 -8.59 -29.13
N PRO A 260 3.73 -8.75 -30.46
CA PRO A 260 2.67 -9.52 -31.14
C PRO A 260 2.76 -11.03 -30.90
N ASP A 261 3.95 -11.57 -30.65
CA ASP A 261 4.20 -13.01 -30.52
C ASP A 261 3.95 -13.49 -29.08
N THR A 262 4.25 -12.66 -28.07
CA THR A 262 4.06 -13.01 -26.66
C THR A 262 2.82 -12.36 -26.06
N GLY A 263 2.37 -11.22 -26.59
CA GLY A 263 1.26 -10.42 -26.04
C GLY A 263 1.60 -9.66 -24.77
N GLY A 264 2.82 -9.82 -24.23
CA GLY A 264 3.35 -9.05 -23.12
C GLY A 264 3.81 -7.65 -23.54
N ILE A 265 4.27 -6.86 -22.56
CA ILE A 265 4.86 -5.55 -22.82
C ILE A 265 6.32 -5.77 -23.27
N GLU A 266 6.60 -5.50 -24.55
CA GLU A 266 7.95 -5.58 -25.11
C GLU A 266 8.86 -4.53 -24.48
N ARG A 267 8.36 -3.30 -24.36
CA ARG A 267 9.10 -2.18 -23.77
C ARG A 267 8.18 -1.06 -23.34
N ILE A 268 8.52 -0.42 -22.23
CA ILE A 268 8.05 0.89 -21.82
C ILE A 268 9.25 1.83 -21.91
N LYS A 269 9.13 2.94 -22.64
CA LYS A 269 10.22 3.90 -22.78
C LYS A 269 9.70 5.33 -22.90
N GLY A 270 10.54 6.30 -22.54
CA GLY A 270 10.29 7.70 -22.88
C GLY A 270 10.36 7.96 -24.39
N TYR A 271 9.97 9.15 -24.79
CA TYR A 271 9.98 9.56 -26.20
C TYR A 271 11.38 9.68 -26.81
N GLY A 272 11.46 9.43 -28.11
CA GLY A 272 12.71 9.53 -28.86
C GLY A 272 13.65 8.35 -28.62
N ARG A 273 14.94 8.64 -28.47
CA ARG A 273 16.01 7.64 -28.28
C ARG A 273 16.27 7.36 -26.79
N GLN A 274 15.21 7.10 -26.04
CA GLN A 274 15.31 6.65 -24.65
C GLN A 274 15.44 5.12 -24.58
N PRO A 275 16.18 4.59 -23.59
CA PRO A 275 16.28 3.15 -23.38
C PRO A 275 14.94 2.57 -22.92
N ASN A 276 14.81 1.25 -23.02
CA ASN A 276 13.72 0.54 -22.37
C ASN A 276 13.86 0.63 -20.85
N LEU A 277 12.80 1.06 -20.18
CA LEU A 277 12.72 1.14 -18.73
C LEU A 277 12.38 -0.24 -18.15
N VAL A 278 11.32 -0.85 -18.66
CA VAL A 278 10.85 -2.17 -18.20
C VAL A 278 10.09 -2.90 -19.31
N SER A 279 10.24 -4.21 -19.34
CA SER A 279 9.41 -5.15 -20.12
C SER A 279 8.64 -6.05 -19.16
N GLN A 280 7.52 -6.59 -19.61
CA GLN A 280 6.69 -7.47 -18.78
C GLN A 280 6.17 -8.67 -19.57
N GLN A 281 6.17 -9.84 -18.93
CA GLN A 281 5.48 -11.05 -19.38
C GLN A 281 4.82 -11.77 -18.20
N ILE A 282 3.86 -12.65 -18.50
CA ILE A 282 3.29 -13.58 -17.53
C ILE A 282 4.08 -14.89 -17.64
N ALA A 283 4.45 -15.49 -16.52
CA ALA A 283 5.20 -16.74 -16.55
C ALA A 283 4.83 -17.67 -15.40
N PHE A 284 4.85 -18.97 -15.67
CA PHE A 284 4.88 -20.02 -14.66
C PHE A 284 6.33 -20.37 -14.35
N ARG A 285 6.72 -20.30 -13.07
CA ARG A 285 8.04 -20.74 -12.59
C ARG A 285 7.98 -22.20 -12.18
N PHE A 286 8.83 -23.04 -12.77
CA PHE A 286 8.98 -24.44 -12.39
C PHE A 286 9.84 -24.60 -11.13
N PRO A 287 9.59 -25.62 -10.29
CA PRO A 287 10.41 -25.90 -9.10
C PRO A 287 11.80 -26.46 -9.46
N ARG A 288 12.00 -26.90 -10.70
CA ARG A 288 13.27 -27.40 -11.23
C ARG A 288 13.52 -26.80 -12.61
N GLU A 289 14.80 -26.57 -12.90
CA GLU A 289 15.24 -26.11 -14.21
C GLU A 289 14.84 -27.13 -15.29
N ARG A 290 14.35 -26.62 -16.41
CA ARG A 290 13.95 -27.36 -17.60
C ARG A 290 15.06 -27.24 -18.63
N THR A 291 15.40 -28.34 -19.30
CA THR A 291 16.25 -28.33 -20.49
C THR A 291 15.35 -28.37 -21.71
N VAL A 292 15.49 -27.36 -22.57
CA VAL A 292 14.81 -27.25 -23.86
C VAL A 292 15.80 -27.67 -24.93
N SER A 293 15.56 -28.83 -25.53
CA SER A 293 16.33 -29.30 -26.67
C SER A 293 15.92 -28.53 -27.92
N SER A 294 16.88 -28.09 -28.71
CA SER A 294 16.62 -27.65 -30.08
C SER A 294 16.09 -28.85 -30.90
N ASP A 295 15.29 -28.58 -31.93
CA ASP A 295 14.83 -29.64 -32.84
C ASP A 295 16.04 -30.39 -33.44
N GLU A 296 15.89 -31.68 -33.80
CA GLU A 296 17.01 -32.52 -34.30
C GLU A 296 17.75 -31.92 -35.51
N ASP A 297 17.13 -30.98 -36.23
CA ASP A 297 17.67 -30.28 -37.40
C ASP A 297 18.25 -28.87 -37.09
N ASP A 298 18.17 -28.38 -35.85
CA ASP A 298 18.73 -27.09 -35.42
C ASP A 298 20.00 -27.28 -34.56
N PRO A 299 21.20 -26.91 -35.06
CA PRO A 299 22.46 -27.07 -34.34
C PRO A 299 22.66 -26.10 -33.16
N SER A 300 21.61 -25.38 -32.73
CA SER A 300 21.64 -24.53 -31.56
C SER A 300 21.85 -25.35 -30.26
N PRO A 301 22.59 -24.84 -29.27
CA PRO A 301 22.81 -25.55 -28.02
C PRO A 301 21.54 -25.61 -27.17
N ASP A 302 21.35 -26.72 -26.46
CA ASP A 302 20.31 -26.87 -25.43
C ASP A 302 20.30 -25.66 -24.50
N THR A 303 19.13 -25.08 -24.31
CA THR A 303 18.94 -23.92 -23.43
C THR A 303 18.18 -24.36 -22.19
N THR A 304 18.59 -23.86 -21.02
CA THR A 304 17.89 -24.13 -19.78
C THR A 304 17.00 -22.97 -19.37
N THR A 305 15.86 -23.27 -18.75
CA THR A 305 14.92 -22.25 -18.27
C THR A 305 14.18 -22.72 -17.02
N TRP A 306 13.87 -21.76 -16.16
CA TRP A 306 12.99 -21.97 -15.00
C TRP A 306 11.53 -21.63 -15.29
N TYR A 307 11.21 -21.17 -16.50
CA TYR A 307 9.93 -20.54 -16.80
C TYR A 307 9.26 -21.11 -18.04
N SER A 308 7.93 -21.01 -18.04
CA SER A 308 7.09 -21.21 -19.21
C SER A 308 7.35 -20.18 -20.31
N GLU A 309 6.93 -20.52 -21.52
CA GLU A 309 6.88 -19.60 -22.66
C GLU A 309 5.49 -18.94 -22.74
N MET A 310 5.44 -17.61 -22.92
CA MET A 310 4.20 -16.86 -23.11
C MET A 310 3.98 -16.64 -24.61
N VAL A 311 2.86 -17.13 -25.14
CA VAL A 311 2.53 -17.08 -26.56
C VAL A 311 1.19 -16.40 -26.76
N ALA A 312 1.15 -15.34 -27.56
CA ALA A 312 -0.08 -14.68 -27.96
C ALA A 312 -0.68 -15.31 -29.21
N HIS A 313 -2.00 -15.43 -29.21
CA HIS A 313 -2.77 -15.80 -30.39
C HIS A 313 -3.38 -14.58 -31.07
N ARG A 314 -3.62 -13.50 -30.31
CA ARG A 314 -4.16 -12.24 -30.82
C ARG A 314 -3.83 -11.09 -29.89
N VAL A 315 -3.65 -9.93 -30.50
CA VAL A 315 -3.64 -8.63 -29.85
C VAL A 315 -4.68 -7.76 -30.54
N GLU A 316 -5.57 -7.14 -29.78
CA GLU A 316 -6.66 -6.30 -30.28
C GLU A 316 -6.70 -4.95 -29.58
N LEU A 317 -6.89 -3.90 -30.36
CA LEU A 317 -7.16 -2.55 -29.88
C LEU A 317 -8.62 -2.48 -29.40
N LEU A 318 -8.83 -2.15 -28.12
CA LEU A 318 -10.18 -2.00 -27.55
C LEU A 318 -10.68 -0.56 -27.66
N THR A 319 -9.84 0.38 -27.26
CA THR A 319 -10.20 1.80 -27.19
C THR A 319 -8.99 2.65 -27.61
N SER A 320 -9.16 3.55 -28.58
CA SER A 320 -8.05 4.36 -29.13
C SER A 320 -7.78 5.65 -28.36
N GLY A 321 -8.74 6.19 -27.61
CA GLY A 321 -8.64 7.50 -26.96
C GLY A 321 -9.96 8.29 -27.03
N PRO A 322 -9.94 9.61 -26.75
CA PRO A 322 -8.78 10.48 -26.62
C PRO A 322 -8.13 10.57 -25.22
N HIS A 323 -8.79 10.07 -24.17
CA HIS A 323 -8.30 10.14 -22.79
C HIS A 323 -7.81 8.80 -22.24
N ILE A 324 -8.32 7.69 -22.76
CA ILE A 324 -7.97 6.34 -22.33
C ILE A 324 -7.64 5.48 -23.56
N GLY A 325 -6.45 4.91 -23.60
CA GLY A 325 -6.04 3.92 -24.59
C GLY A 325 -6.02 2.52 -23.98
N GLU A 326 -6.54 1.51 -24.70
CA GLU A 326 -6.61 0.12 -24.23
C GLU A 326 -6.24 -0.87 -25.33
N ILE A 327 -5.27 -1.74 -25.05
CA ILE A 327 -4.91 -2.89 -25.89
C ILE A 327 -5.10 -4.17 -25.08
N ARG A 328 -5.68 -5.20 -25.69
CA ARG A 328 -5.86 -6.52 -25.09
C ARG A 328 -5.11 -7.59 -25.87
N SER A 329 -4.35 -8.40 -25.16
CA SER A 329 -3.71 -9.60 -25.66
C SER A 329 -4.41 -10.85 -25.12
N HIS A 330 -4.53 -11.88 -25.95
CA HIS A 330 -5.00 -13.20 -25.52
C HIS A 330 -4.05 -14.30 -26.00
N GLY A 331 -3.82 -15.31 -25.18
CA GLY A 331 -2.84 -16.34 -25.47
C GLY A 331 -2.76 -17.43 -24.41
N GLU A 332 -1.63 -18.13 -24.39
CA GLU A 332 -1.36 -19.22 -23.47
C GLU A 332 0.09 -19.23 -22.95
N LEU A 333 0.28 -19.87 -21.80
CA LEU A 333 1.56 -20.22 -21.22
C LEU A 333 1.83 -21.70 -21.53
N ILE A 334 3.00 -22.01 -22.07
CA ILE A 334 3.37 -23.35 -22.52
C ILE A 334 4.63 -23.81 -21.78
N ASP A 335 4.69 -25.06 -21.36
CA ASP A 335 5.93 -25.68 -20.89
C ASP A 335 6.87 -25.89 -22.09
N PRO A 336 8.03 -25.21 -22.14
CA PRO A 336 8.88 -25.23 -23.32
C PRO A 336 9.52 -26.60 -23.57
N GLN A 337 9.60 -27.48 -22.56
CA GLN A 337 10.19 -28.81 -22.66
C GLN A 337 9.25 -29.84 -23.32
N ASN A 338 7.96 -29.82 -22.97
CA ASN A 338 7.00 -30.85 -23.44
C ASN A 338 5.83 -30.27 -24.27
N LYS A 339 5.81 -28.95 -24.46
CA LYS A 339 4.80 -28.18 -25.21
C LYS A 339 3.38 -28.29 -24.67
N GLN A 340 3.20 -28.67 -23.40
CA GLN A 340 1.89 -28.68 -22.75
C GLN A 340 1.45 -27.28 -22.34
N ARG A 341 0.15 -26.99 -22.51
CA ARG A 341 -0.47 -25.76 -22.00
C ARG A 341 -0.53 -25.81 -20.47
N ILE A 342 -0.09 -24.72 -19.85
CA ILE A 342 -0.10 -24.50 -18.39
C ILE A 342 -1.30 -23.64 -18.01
N ALA A 343 -1.54 -22.55 -18.76
CA ALA A 343 -2.65 -21.64 -18.53
C ALA A 343 -2.99 -20.84 -19.79
N GLY A 344 -4.25 -20.47 -19.98
CA GLY A 344 -4.65 -19.36 -20.84
C GLY A 344 -4.50 -18.02 -20.12
N PHE A 345 -4.25 -16.95 -20.87
CA PHE A 345 -4.24 -15.59 -20.34
C PHE A 345 -5.05 -14.62 -21.20
N ARG A 346 -5.64 -13.62 -20.54
CA ARG A 346 -6.05 -12.35 -21.14
C ARG A 346 -5.36 -11.22 -20.39
N GLN A 347 -4.64 -10.37 -21.11
CA GLN A 347 -3.96 -9.20 -20.55
C GLN A 347 -4.51 -7.95 -21.21
N THR A 348 -5.02 -7.00 -20.43
CA THR A 348 -5.40 -5.66 -20.91
C THR A 348 -4.39 -4.66 -20.38
N VAL A 349 -3.72 -3.95 -21.29
CA VAL A 349 -2.81 -2.85 -20.97
C VAL A 349 -3.53 -1.54 -21.28
N ARG A 350 -3.57 -0.63 -20.30
CA ARG A 350 -4.26 0.65 -20.40
C ARG A 350 -3.33 1.78 -19.99
N THR A 351 -3.50 2.93 -20.63
CA THR A 351 -2.93 4.18 -20.14
C THR A 351 -3.95 5.30 -20.24
N LEU A 352 -3.90 6.20 -19.27
CA LEU A 352 -4.65 7.45 -19.26
C LEU A 352 -3.77 8.58 -19.79
N ARG A 353 -4.38 9.51 -20.52
CA ARG A 353 -3.82 10.85 -20.70
C ARG A 353 -3.73 11.51 -19.31
N TYR A 354 -2.78 12.41 -19.09
CA TYR A 354 -2.56 13.12 -17.81
C TYR A 354 -1.90 12.30 -16.70
N ARG A 355 -1.73 10.99 -16.89
CA ARG A 355 -1.15 10.11 -15.89
C ARG A 355 0.11 9.39 -16.39
N PRO A 356 1.21 9.40 -15.62
CA PRO A 356 2.43 8.68 -15.96
C PRO A 356 2.33 7.19 -15.57
N ASP A 357 1.17 6.58 -15.79
CA ASP A 357 0.85 5.23 -15.32
C ASP A 357 0.43 4.29 -16.45
N VAL A 358 0.87 3.05 -16.33
CA VAL A 358 0.44 1.91 -17.15
C VAL A 358 -0.33 0.94 -16.26
N GLU A 359 -1.61 0.77 -16.53
CA GLU A 359 -2.45 -0.21 -15.86
C GLU A 359 -2.40 -1.55 -16.61
N ILE A 360 -2.24 -2.64 -15.87
CA ILE A 360 -2.21 -4.00 -16.39
C ILE A 360 -3.27 -4.81 -15.65
N ASP A 361 -4.26 -5.30 -16.38
CA ASP A 361 -5.23 -6.27 -15.89
C ASP A 361 -4.95 -7.64 -16.50
N ILE A 362 -4.85 -8.68 -15.66
CA ILE A 362 -4.63 -10.06 -16.07
C ILE A 362 -5.81 -10.92 -15.65
N GLU A 363 -6.28 -11.77 -16.54
CA GLU A 363 -7.15 -12.91 -16.25
C GLU A 363 -6.46 -14.21 -16.66
N LEU A 364 -6.48 -15.22 -15.79
CA LEU A 364 -5.83 -16.52 -15.99
C LEU A 364 -6.85 -17.68 -16.00
N ASP A 365 -6.67 -18.60 -16.93
CA ASP A 365 -7.39 -19.87 -17.03
C ASP A 365 -6.39 -21.01 -16.83
N ILE A 366 -6.28 -21.54 -15.62
CA ILE A 366 -5.13 -22.36 -15.20
C ILE A 366 -5.43 -23.85 -15.35
N ASP A 367 -4.64 -24.55 -16.18
CA ASP A 367 -4.70 -25.99 -16.39
C ASP A 367 -3.80 -26.74 -15.40
N GLN A 368 -2.59 -26.20 -15.15
CA GLN A 368 -1.62 -26.74 -14.20
C GLN A 368 -1.43 -25.81 -13.01
N MET A 369 -1.89 -26.25 -11.84
CA MET A 369 -1.65 -25.53 -10.59
C MET A 369 -0.20 -25.68 -10.11
N PRO A 370 0.39 -24.64 -9.50
CA PRO A 370 1.62 -24.78 -8.72
C PRO A 370 1.42 -25.66 -7.49
N GLU A 371 2.47 -26.35 -7.08
CA GLU A 371 2.52 -27.25 -5.93
C GLU A 371 3.85 -27.10 -5.18
N GLY A 372 3.82 -27.21 -3.84
CA GLY A 372 4.98 -27.23 -2.98
C GLY A 372 5.47 -25.86 -2.54
N ASP A 373 6.77 -25.60 -2.69
CA ASP A 373 7.39 -24.38 -2.17
C ASP A 373 6.92 -23.13 -2.94
N PRO A 374 6.18 -22.20 -2.31
CA PRO A 374 5.59 -21.05 -2.98
C PRO A 374 6.62 -20.01 -3.44
N TRP A 375 7.88 -20.14 -3.00
CA TRP A 375 8.97 -19.30 -3.49
C TRP A 375 9.68 -19.88 -4.71
N SER A 376 9.36 -21.10 -5.14
CA SER A 376 9.99 -21.75 -6.30
C SER A 376 9.00 -22.28 -7.33
N ASN A 377 7.72 -22.42 -7.00
CA ASN A 377 6.68 -22.81 -7.95
C ASN A 377 5.44 -21.91 -7.86
N TYR A 378 5.20 -21.11 -8.90
CA TYR A 378 4.11 -20.13 -8.94
C TYR A 378 3.86 -19.59 -10.36
N LEU A 379 2.69 -18.99 -10.62
CA LEU A 379 2.51 -18.03 -11.71
C LEU A 379 2.83 -16.62 -11.21
N ALA A 380 3.51 -15.84 -12.05
CA ALA A 380 3.92 -14.48 -11.76
C ALA A 380 3.70 -13.52 -12.92
N MET A 381 3.58 -12.25 -12.57
CA MET A 381 3.87 -11.14 -13.47
C MET A 381 5.37 -10.87 -13.38
N ARG A 382 6.11 -11.10 -14.46
CA ARG A 382 7.57 -11.00 -14.50
C ARG A 382 8.02 -9.74 -15.22
N PHE A 383 8.88 -8.97 -14.58
CA PHE A 383 9.40 -7.70 -15.06
C PHE A 383 10.88 -7.80 -15.36
N ALA A 384 11.30 -7.32 -16.53
CA ALA A 384 12.69 -7.22 -16.93
C ALA A 384 13.10 -5.74 -17.00
N TYR A 385 14.16 -5.34 -16.30
CA TYR A 385 14.69 -3.97 -16.35
C TYR A 385 16.10 -3.94 -16.95
N GLY A 386 16.42 -2.84 -17.64
CA GLY A 386 17.62 -2.79 -18.49
C GLY A 386 18.94 -2.75 -17.72
N ASP A 387 18.94 -2.16 -16.52
CA ASP A 387 20.13 -1.83 -15.76
C ASP A 387 20.33 -2.76 -14.56
N ALA A 388 21.35 -3.61 -14.62
CA ALA A 388 21.69 -4.54 -13.53
C ALA A 388 22.15 -3.84 -12.24
N THR A 389 22.50 -2.56 -12.31
CA THR A 389 22.91 -1.75 -11.16
C THR A 389 21.77 -0.96 -10.53
N ALA A 390 20.54 -1.11 -11.06
CA ALA A 390 19.37 -0.45 -10.52
C ALA A 390 19.15 -0.81 -9.04
N ALA A 391 18.92 0.21 -8.23
CA ALA A 391 18.52 0.05 -6.83
C ALA A 391 17.07 -0.43 -6.79
N ILE A 392 16.83 -1.48 -5.99
CA ILE A 392 15.49 -2.01 -5.74
C ILE A 392 15.05 -1.59 -4.34
N THR A 393 14.03 -0.74 -4.30
CA THR A 393 13.40 -0.25 -3.07
C THR A 393 12.05 -0.93 -2.90
N ARG A 394 11.74 -1.36 -1.68
CA ARG A 394 10.44 -1.92 -1.29
C ARG A 394 9.76 -1.01 -0.28
N SER A 395 8.46 -1.17 -0.17
CA SER A 395 7.67 -0.57 0.91
C SER A 395 7.68 -1.46 2.16
N GLN A 396 7.89 -0.86 3.32
CA GLN A 396 7.71 -1.53 4.62
C GLN A 396 7.12 -0.53 5.61
N LEU A 397 5.97 -0.87 6.19
CA LEU A 397 5.22 -0.01 7.11
C LEU A 397 5.00 1.42 6.57
N GLY A 398 4.76 1.56 5.27
CA GLY A 398 4.56 2.87 4.61
C GLY A 398 5.84 3.65 4.29
N THR A 399 7.02 3.05 4.48
CA THR A 399 8.32 3.68 4.22
C THR A 399 9.13 2.97 3.15
N ALA A 400 9.99 3.72 2.47
CA ALA A 400 10.96 3.23 1.49
C ALA A 400 12.14 2.54 2.19
N GLN A 401 12.35 1.27 1.87
CA GLN A 401 13.43 0.44 2.42
C GLN A 401 14.16 -0.31 1.29
N PRO A 402 15.47 -0.56 1.38
CA PRO A 402 16.15 -1.43 0.43
C PRO A 402 15.52 -2.84 0.41
N ALA A 403 15.31 -3.43 -0.77
CA ALA A 403 14.75 -4.78 -0.85
C ALA A 403 15.71 -5.85 -0.31
N GLY A 404 17.02 -5.65 -0.51
CA GLY A 404 18.10 -6.51 -0.02
C GLY A 404 18.11 -7.91 -0.63
N ASN A 405 17.35 -8.84 -0.05
CA ASN A 405 17.35 -10.26 -0.39
C ASN A 405 16.61 -10.59 -1.69
N ASP A 406 16.85 -11.78 -2.23
CA ASP A 406 16.18 -12.28 -3.44
C ASP A 406 14.68 -12.49 -3.25
N ARG A 407 14.23 -12.71 -2.01
CA ARG A 407 12.82 -12.87 -1.64
C ARG A 407 12.48 -11.76 -0.67
N PHE A 408 11.42 -11.04 -0.93
CA PHE A 408 11.03 -9.93 -0.08
C PHE A 408 9.53 -9.67 -0.16
N GLU A 409 9.05 -8.99 0.86
CA GLU A 409 7.67 -8.55 0.97
C GLU A 409 7.58 -7.05 0.73
N SER A 410 6.59 -6.63 -0.05
CA SER A 410 6.34 -5.23 -0.31
C SER A 410 4.86 -4.97 -0.57
N PRO A 411 4.07 -4.65 0.47
CA PRO A 411 2.63 -4.56 0.33
C PRO A 411 2.17 -3.38 -0.53
N TYR A 412 2.91 -2.28 -0.65
CA TYR A 412 2.48 -1.11 -1.43
C TYR A 412 3.12 -1.04 -2.83
N TYR A 413 4.45 -1.06 -2.90
CA TYR A 413 5.17 -0.86 -4.16
C TYR A 413 6.56 -1.48 -4.20
N VAL A 414 7.09 -1.72 -5.40
CA VAL A 414 8.51 -1.98 -5.63
C VAL A 414 9.04 -0.94 -6.62
N GLU A 415 10.02 -0.15 -6.20
CA GLU A 415 10.67 0.83 -7.08
C GLU A 415 11.98 0.25 -7.62
N ILE A 416 12.15 0.35 -8.93
CA ILE A 416 13.37 0.04 -9.68
C ILE A 416 13.92 1.38 -10.16
N ALA A 417 15.04 1.83 -9.60
CA ALA A 417 15.61 3.14 -9.92
C ALA A 417 17.09 3.03 -10.28
N ASN A 418 17.51 3.75 -11.32
CA ASN A 418 18.92 4.02 -11.61
C ASN A 418 19.21 5.52 -11.56
N GLU A 419 20.40 5.93 -12.01
CA GLU A 419 20.82 7.34 -11.93
C GLU A 419 19.89 8.30 -12.68
N SER A 420 19.21 7.82 -13.73
CA SER A 420 18.46 8.69 -14.66
C SER A 420 16.96 8.43 -14.68
N ASN A 421 16.52 7.20 -14.45
CA ASN A 421 15.13 6.80 -14.59
C ASN A 421 14.66 5.99 -13.38
N ARG A 422 13.34 5.97 -13.18
CA ARG A 422 12.71 5.16 -12.15
C ARG A 422 11.39 4.60 -12.62
N VAL A 423 11.09 3.40 -12.14
CA VAL A 423 9.84 2.70 -12.40
C VAL A 423 9.31 2.18 -11.07
N THR A 424 8.07 2.50 -10.75
CA THR A 424 7.39 1.97 -9.56
C THR A 424 6.36 0.96 -9.98
N LEU A 425 6.50 -0.27 -9.50
CA LEU A 425 5.50 -1.33 -9.62
C LEU A 425 4.57 -1.23 -8.41
N SER A 426 3.30 -0.95 -8.63
CA SER A 426 2.29 -0.79 -7.57
C SER A 426 1.17 -1.81 -7.76
N ALA A 427 1.05 -2.69 -6.78
CA ALA A 427 -0.09 -3.57 -6.62
C ALA A 427 -0.42 -3.64 -5.14
N ALA A 428 -1.02 -2.56 -4.65
CA ALA A 428 -1.26 -2.42 -3.23
C ALA A 428 -2.04 -3.62 -2.67
N GLY A 429 -1.41 -4.31 -1.71
CA GLY A 429 -1.84 -5.53 -1.08
C GLY A 429 -1.42 -6.84 -1.76
N MET A 430 -0.63 -6.85 -2.84
CA MET A 430 0.08 -8.05 -3.31
C MET A 430 1.54 -8.01 -2.85
N PRO A 431 1.90 -8.71 -1.75
CA PRO A 431 3.13 -8.41 -1.05
C PRO A 431 4.34 -9.20 -1.56
N PHE A 432 4.19 -10.34 -2.24
CA PHE A 432 5.31 -11.26 -2.42
C PHE A 432 6.06 -11.06 -3.75
N TYR A 433 7.36 -10.74 -3.63
CA TYR A 433 8.23 -10.50 -4.78
C TYR A 433 9.52 -11.31 -4.70
N ARG A 434 10.02 -11.68 -5.87
CA ARG A 434 11.29 -12.40 -6.01
C ARG A 434 12.19 -11.77 -7.07
N LYS A 435 13.43 -11.42 -6.72
CA LYS A 435 14.47 -11.12 -7.71
C LYS A 435 14.97 -12.42 -8.36
N THR A 436 15.05 -12.44 -9.69
CA THR A 436 15.55 -13.60 -10.43
C THR A 436 16.68 -13.23 -11.39
N GLY A 437 17.92 -13.52 -10.99
CA GLY A 437 19.09 -12.99 -11.70
C GLY A 437 19.23 -11.48 -11.51
N ASP A 438 20.04 -10.84 -12.37
CA ASP A 438 20.46 -9.44 -12.12
C ASP A 438 19.42 -8.39 -12.51
N ARG A 439 18.46 -8.77 -13.37
CA ARG A 439 17.62 -7.84 -14.13
C ARG A 439 16.15 -8.22 -14.18
N MET A 440 15.69 -9.07 -13.26
CA MET A 440 14.30 -9.52 -13.23
C MET A 440 13.71 -9.50 -11.84
N ILE A 441 12.44 -9.10 -11.76
CA ILE A 441 11.59 -9.22 -10.57
C ILE A 441 10.31 -9.93 -10.96
N ASP A 442 9.95 -10.93 -10.18
CA ASP A 442 8.67 -11.62 -10.25
C ASP A 442 7.76 -11.06 -9.16
N ALA A 443 6.56 -10.62 -9.53
CA ALA A 443 5.45 -10.44 -8.61
C ALA A 443 4.62 -11.73 -8.59
N ILE A 444 4.55 -12.40 -7.44
CA ILE A 444 3.90 -13.70 -7.31
C ILE A 444 2.38 -13.50 -7.34
N LEU A 445 1.71 -14.10 -8.34
CA LEU A 445 0.25 -14.00 -8.52
C LEU A 445 -0.47 -15.23 -7.95
N VAL A 446 0.01 -16.42 -8.29
CA VAL A 446 -0.65 -17.69 -7.94
C VAL A 446 0.40 -18.69 -7.46
N PRO A 447 0.59 -18.86 -6.15
CA PRO A 447 1.22 -20.05 -5.56
C PRO A 447 0.19 -21.17 -5.32
N GLU A 448 0.59 -22.29 -4.71
CA GLU A 448 -0.35 -23.35 -4.29
C GLU A 448 -1.43 -22.78 -3.35
N GLY A 449 -2.70 -23.14 -3.58
CA GLY A 449 -3.83 -22.73 -2.74
C GLY A 449 -4.48 -21.39 -3.10
N GLU A 450 -3.92 -20.62 -4.04
CA GLU A 450 -4.50 -19.36 -4.50
C GLU A 450 -5.67 -19.59 -5.46
N GLN A 451 -6.84 -19.02 -5.14
CA GLN A 451 -8.07 -19.20 -5.91
C GLN A 451 -8.32 -18.05 -6.88
N ARG A 452 -7.74 -16.86 -6.63
CA ARG A 452 -7.93 -15.71 -7.50
C ARG A 452 -7.33 -15.92 -8.89
N ARG A 453 -8.03 -15.45 -9.91
CA ARG A 453 -7.62 -15.54 -11.33
C ARG A 453 -7.52 -14.20 -12.03
N LYS A 454 -7.87 -13.11 -11.34
CA LYS A 454 -7.88 -11.75 -11.86
C LYS A 454 -6.97 -10.86 -11.04
N PHE A 455 -5.99 -10.25 -11.68
CA PHE A 455 -4.96 -9.43 -11.02
C PHE A 455 -4.85 -8.08 -11.71
N SER A 456 -4.56 -7.04 -10.95
CA SER A 456 -4.34 -5.70 -11.48
C SER A 456 -3.07 -5.12 -10.86
N MET A 457 -2.24 -4.46 -11.67
CA MET A 457 -1.01 -3.79 -11.25
C MET A 457 -0.84 -2.51 -12.06
N THR A 458 -0.22 -1.51 -11.45
CA THR A 458 0.14 -0.26 -12.10
C THR A 458 1.65 -0.14 -12.18
N ILE A 459 2.16 0.36 -13.30
CA ILE A 459 3.55 0.75 -13.48
C ILE A 459 3.59 2.27 -13.61
N SER A 460 4.14 2.96 -12.62
CA SER A 460 4.34 4.41 -12.67
C SER A 460 5.74 4.72 -13.21
N VAL A 461 5.81 5.58 -14.21
CA VAL A 461 7.05 5.96 -14.90
C VAL A 461 7.56 7.30 -14.39
N ASP A 462 8.83 7.35 -14.01
CA ASP A 462 9.55 8.55 -13.58
C ASP A 462 8.86 9.35 -12.45
N GLN A 463 8.13 8.65 -11.57
CA GLN A 463 7.49 9.24 -10.39
C GLN A 463 8.40 9.18 -9.17
N ALA A 464 8.72 10.35 -8.61
CA ALA A 464 9.72 10.47 -7.54
C ALA A 464 9.28 9.97 -6.15
N TYR A 465 7.98 9.74 -5.94
CA TYR A 465 7.39 9.42 -4.64
C TYR A 465 6.52 8.17 -4.76
N PRO A 466 7.12 6.97 -4.64
CA PRO A 466 6.43 5.71 -4.92
C PRO A 466 5.28 5.42 -3.96
N MET A 467 5.33 5.94 -2.71
CA MET A 467 4.21 5.80 -1.79
C MET A 467 2.96 6.55 -2.26
N GLN A 468 3.11 7.72 -2.90
CA GLN A 468 1.95 8.43 -3.49
C GLN A 468 1.34 7.62 -4.63
N ALA A 469 2.16 7.03 -5.50
CA ALA A 469 1.68 6.17 -6.58
C ALA A 469 0.89 4.95 -6.05
N ALA A 470 1.39 4.31 -4.98
CA ALA A 470 0.70 3.18 -4.36
C ALA A 470 -0.62 3.59 -3.69
N LEU A 471 -0.63 4.70 -2.94
CA LEU A 471 -1.84 5.20 -2.28
C LEU A 471 -2.89 5.66 -3.28
N ASP A 472 -2.48 6.25 -4.40
CA ASP A 472 -3.39 6.68 -5.45
C ASP A 472 -4.19 5.51 -6.03
N GLN A 473 -3.55 4.35 -6.22
CA GLN A 473 -4.20 3.11 -6.64
C GLN A 473 -5.05 2.48 -5.52
N LEU A 474 -4.53 2.49 -4.27
CA LEU A 474 -5.17 1.80 -3.15
C LEU A 474 -6.43 2.49 -2.65
N VAL A 475 -6.40 3.83 -2.56
CA VAL A 475 -7.44 4.61 -1.89
C VAL A 475 -8.38 5.22 -2.93
N PRO A 476 -9.60 4.70 -3.11
CA PRO A 476 -10.51 5.23 -4.11
C PRO A 476 -10.96 6.66 -3.75
N PRO A 477 -11.27 7.52 -4.74
CA PRO A 477 -12.04 8.72 -4.46
C PRO A 477 -13.44 8.32 -4.01
N LEU A 478 -14.02 9.03 -3.04
CA LEU A 478 -15.42 8.84 -2.67
C LEU A 478 -16.30 9.70 -3.57
N VAL A 479 -17.40 9.14 -4.04
CA VAL A 479 -18.33 9.80 -4.96
C VAL A 479 -19.68 9.91 -4.29
N HIS A 480 -20.19 11.13 -4.17
CA HIS A 480 -21.57 11.38 -3.81
C HIS A 480 -22.37 11.60 -5.08
N GLU A 481 -23.22 10.62 -5.39
CA GLU A 481 -23.87 10.44 -6.69
C GLU A 481 -24.85 11.54 -7.08
N ARG A 482 -25.38 12.31 -6.11
CA ARG A 482 -26.36 13.36 -6.44
C ARG A 482 -26.45 14.44 -5.38
N THR A 483 -25.89 15.58 -5.71
CA THR A 483 -26.15 16.87 -5.05
C THR A 483 -27.34 17.59 -5.69
N SER A 484 -28.05 18.43 -4.94
CA SER A 484 -29.12 19.30 -5.45
C SER A 484 -28.61 20.60 -6.07
N ALA A 485 -27.40 21.03 -5.71
CA ALA A 485 -26.82 22.30 -6.12
C ALA A 485 -25.27 22.24 -6.06
N PRO A 486 -24.58 23.18 -6.74
CA PRO A 486 -23.13 23.35 -6.56
C PRO A 486 -22.79 23.82 -5.13
N PRO A 487 -21.60 23.48 -4.60
CA PRO A 487 -21.13 24.03 -3.35
C PRO A 487 -21.00 25.57 -3.40
N PRO A 488 -21.41 26.30 -2.36
CA PRO A 488 -21.41 27.76 -2.34
C PRO A 488 -20.00 28.37 -2.39
N THR A 489 -18.98 27.61 -2.00
CA THR A 489 -17.58 28.03 -2.00
C THR A 489 -16.88 27.81 -3.36
N GLY A 490 -17.56 27.18 -4.31
CA GLY A 490 -17.05 26.91 -5.66
C GLY A 490 -17.10 25.43 -6.03
N THR A 491 -16.79 25.12 -7.30
CA THR A 491 -16.83 23.74 -7.81
C THR A 491 -15.60 22.91 -7.45
N GLN A 492 -14.59 23.51 -6.81
CA GLN A 492 -13.40 22.82 -6.31
C GLN A 492 -12.96 23.47 -4.99
N GLY A 493 -12.46 22.66 -4.06
CA GLY A 493 -11.97 23.12 -2.76
C GLY A 493 -11.03 22.12 -2.11
N TRP A 494 -10.31 22.55 -1.07
CA TRP A 494 -9.39 21.72 -0.28
C TRP A 494 -9.61 21.97 1.22
N PHE A 495 -9.26 20.97 2.04
CA PHE A 495 -9.36 21.01 3.50
C PHE A 495 -7.98 21.08 4.15
N PHE A 496 -7.02 20.31 3.64
CA PHE A 496 -5.63 20.34 4.05
C PHE A 496 -4.69 20.48 2.85
N HIS A 497 -3.49 21.00 3.09
CA HIS A 497 -2.43 20.98 2.09
C HIS A 497 -1.07 20.71 2.75
N LEU A 498 -0.31 19.77 2.19
CA LEU A 498 1.08 19.51 2.50
C LEU A 498 1.94 19.94 1.31
N ASP A 499 2.98 20.73 1.57
CA ASP A 499 3.92 21.16 0.53
C ASP A 499 5.03 20.14 0.20
N SER A 500 5.15 19.09 1.02
CA SER A 500 6.15 18.03 0.87
C SER A 500 5.52 16.70 0.46
N ARG A 501 5.89 16.21 -0.72
CA ARG A 501 5.32 14.96 -1.30
C ARG A 501 5.79 13.67 -0.63
N ASN A 502 6.88 13.70 0.13
CA ASN A 502 7.35 12.58 0.95
C ASN A 502 6.70 12.53 2.34
N VAL A 503 5.72 13.39 2.61
CA VAL A 503 4.95 13.37 3.85
C VAL A 503 3.49 13.07 3.50
N GLN A 504 2.91 12.07 4.14
CA GLN A 504 1.49 11.73 3.97
C GLN A 504 0.72 12.06 5.24
N LEU A 505 -0.45 12.68 5.08
CA LEU A 505 -1.47 12.71 6.13
C LEU A 505 -2.17 11.36 6.13
N THR A 506 -2.01 10.60 7.22
CA THR A 506 -2.54 9.24 7.33
C THR A 506 -3.83 9.17 8.14
N ARG A 507 -4.03 10.04 9.14
CA ARG A 507 -5.25 10.07 9.97
C ARG A 507 -5.61 11.47 10.47
N ILE A 508 -6.90 11.63 10.78
CA ILE A 508 -7.43 12.69 11.66
C ILE A 508 -7.77 12.03 13.00
N LEU A 509 -7.36 12.64 14.11
CA LEU A 509 -7.37 12.07 15.45
C LEU A 509 -8.07 13.01 16.43
N GLU A 510 -8.62 12.41 17.49
CA GLU A 510 -9.20 13.15 18.62
C GLU A 510 -8.14 13.96 19.37
N LEU A 511 -8.59 14.93 20.15
CA LEU A 511 -7.74 15.55 21.17
C LEU A 511 -7.47 14.52 22.28
N VAL A 512 -6.24 14.52 22.79
CA VAL A 512 -5.81 13.64 23.88
C VAL A 512 -5.27 14.55 24.98
N ASP A 513 -5.78 14.36 26.19
CA ASP A 513 -5.32 15.10 27.37
C ASP A 513 -3.88 14.73 27.70
N GLN A 514 -3.12 15.67 28.26
CA GLN A 514 -1.78 15.35 28.74
C GLN A 514 -1.87 14.35 29.90
N PRO A 515 -1.04 13.30 29.94
CA PRO A 515 -1.05 12.35 31.04
C PRO A 515 -0.63 13.05 32.34
N ASN A 516 -1.45 12.88 33.38
CA ASN A 516 -1.17 13.43 34.70
C ASN A 516 -0.20 12.49 35.43
N TRP A 517 1.07 12.85 35.49
CA TRP A 517 2.05 12.14 36.31
C TRP A 517 2.01 12.75 37.72
N SER A 518 1.17 12.20 38.60
CA SER A 518 1.41 12.35 40.04
C SER A 518 2.63 11.48 40.42
N ASN A 519 3.47 11.96 41.32
CA ASN A 519 4.66 11.28 41.87
C ASN A 519 4.34 9.99 42.67
N ASP A 520 3.26 9.27 42.36
CA ASP A 520 2.82 8.10 43.14
C ASP A 520 3.63 6.82 42.84
N SER A 521 4.69 6.89 42.02
CA SER A 521 5.63 5.80 41.79
C SER A 521 6.86 5.80 42.70
N GLU A 522 6.91 6.64 43.75
CA GLU A 522 7.83 6.44 44.88
C GLU A 522 7.25 5.46 45.90
N SER A 523 7.05 4.21 45.50
CA SER A 523 6.82 3.13 46.44
C SER A 523 7.60 1.88 46.03
N ALA A 524 8.92 1.98 46.02
CA ALA A 524 9.87 0.93 46.43
C ALA A 524 11.30 1.34 46.00
N THR A 525 12.04 2.01 46.89
CA THR A 525 13.31 1.53 47.50
C THR A 525 14.11 2.68 48.12
N GLU A 526 14.33 2.53 49.43
CA GLU A 526 15.53 2.88 50.21
C GLU A 526 15.92 4.36 50.43
N GLU A 527 15.86 4.71 51.72
CA GLU A 527 16.45 5.86 52.42
C GLU A 527 17.89 6.18 51.93
N PHE A 528 18.11 7.34 51.32
CA PHE A 528 19.38 8.08 51.43
C PHE A 528 19.17 9.59 51.25
N ASP A 529 19.52 10.31 52.33
CA ASP A 529 19.88 11.72 52.49
C ASP A 529 18.90 12.87 52.16
N ASP A 530 18.57 13.60 53.23
CA ASP A 530 17.89 14.89 53.27
C ASP A 530 18.65 16.00 52.50
N GLU A 531 18.31 16.22 51.23
CA GLU A 531 18.29 17.56 50.64
C GLU A 531 16.88 17.83 50.09
N PRO A 532 16.25 18.99 50.37
CA PRO A 532 14.97 19.32 49.75
C PRO A 532 15.24 19.56 48.26
N ASP A 533 14.81 18.60 47.43
CA ASP A 533 14.84 18.72 45.98
C ASP A 533 13.84 19.80 45.53
N ILE A 534 14.29 21.05 45.55
CA ILE A 534 13.59 22.20 44.97
C ILE A 534 14.01 22.25 43.49
N GLY A 535 13.49 21.33 42.67
CA GLY A 535 13.93 21.27 41.28
C GLY A 535 13.27 20.23 40.40
N ASN A 536 11.95 20.37 40.16
CA ASN A 536 11.24 20.05 38.89
C ASN A 536 9.79 19.61 39.14
N GLN A 537 8.96 20.51 39.68
CA GLN A 537 7.56 20.52 39.23
C GLN A 537 7.61 21.00 37.78
N HIS A 538 7.69 20.07 36.83
CA HIS A 538 7.52 20.42 35.42
C HIS A 538 6.14 21.07 35.29
N ASP A 539 6.16 22.36 34.98
CA ASP A 539 5.01 23.21 34.67
C ASP A 539 4.30 22.59 33.45
N GLN A 540 3.40 21.62 33.69
CA GLN A 540 2.60 21.04 32.62
C GLN A 540 1.73 22.16 32.08
N SER A 541 2.00 22.60 30.85
CA SER A 541 1.23 23.64 30.21
C SER A 541 -0.23 23.17 30.09
N ILE A 542 -1.12 23.83 30.83
CA ILE A 542 -2.56 23.57 30.75
C ILE A 542 -2.99 23.90 29.32
N LEU A 543 -3.44 22.88 28.57
CA LEU A 543 -3.94 23.07 27.22
C LEU A 543 -5.26 23.86 27.25
N PRO A 544 -5.49 24.78 26.30
CA PRO A 544 -6.74 25.53 26.25
C PRO A 544 -7.91 24.59 25.94
N ASP A 545 -9.04 24.77 26.64
CA ASP A 545 -10.30 24.05 26.36
C ASP A 545 -11.02 24.68 25.15
N SER A 546 -10.36 24.65 23.99
CA SER A 546 -10.86 25.15 22.72
C SER A 546 -11.03 24.03 21.69
N PHE A 547 -11.86 24.29 20.68
CA PHE A 547 -12.10 23.36 19.58
C PHE A 547 -10.80 22.99 18.87
N GLY A 548 -10.61 21.71 18.56
CA GLY A 548 -9.40 21.24 17.92
C GLY A 548 -9.45 19.77 17.60
N PHE A 549 -8.38 19.29 16.98
CA PHE A 549 -8.15 17.91 16.60
C PHE A 549 -6.66 17.70 16.37
N ALA A 550 -6.23 16.47 16.13
CA ALA A 550 -4.88 16.20 15.66
C ALA A 550 -4.88 15.53 14.30
N VAL A 551 -3.77 15.61 13.59
CA VAL A 551 -3.53 14.82 12.36
C VAL A 551 -2.26 14.01 12.52
N ARG A 552 -2.25 12.81 11.96
CA ARG A 552 -1.05 11.96 11.90
C ARG A 552 -0.35 12.15 10.56
N LEU A 553 0.92 12.50 10.61
CA LEU A 553 1.81 12.61 9.46
C LEU A 553 2.83 11.48 9.47
N GLN A 554 3.24 11.02 8.29
CA GLN A 554 4.31 10.03 8.12
C GLN A 554 5.29 10.46 7.02
N GLU A 555 6.59 10.46 7.33
CA GLU A 555 7.67 10.63 6.36
C GLU A 555 7.99 9.29 5.68
N THR A 556 7.99 9.25 4.34
CA THR A 556 8.01 7.99 3.59
C THR A 556 9.35 7.65 2.95
N GLU A 557 10.26 8.62 2.78
CA GLU A 557 11.47 8.46 1.95
C GLU A 557 12.77 8.30 2.74
N GLY A 558 12.72 8.32 4.07
CA GLY A 558 13.89 8.24 4.94
C GLY A 558 14.72 9.52 4.93
N ARG A 559 14.06 10.67 4.73
CA ARG A 559 14.72 11.97 4.59
C ARG A 559 14.14 12.97 5.56
N HIS A 560 15.02 13.60 6.34
CA HIS A 560 14.64 14.76 7.14
C HIS A 560 13.99 15.84 6.26
N ARG A 561 12.84 16.37 6.69
CA ARG A 561 12.05 17.32 5.91
C ARG A 561 11.34 18.32 6.82
N SER A 562 11.43 19.60 6.46
CA SER A 562 10.52 20.64 6.98
C SER A 562 9.33 20.73 6.01
N THR A 563 8.11 20.57 6.52
CA THR A 563 6.87 20.61 5.75
C THR A 563 5.90 21.61 6.35
N THR A 564 5.10 22.26 5.50
CA THR A 564 4.02 23.14 5.94
C THR A 564 2.69 22.42 5.80
N LEU A 565 1.98 22.23 6.92
CA LEU A 565 0.60 21.77 6.95
C LEU A 565 -0.32 22.98 6.96
N ARG A 566 -1.01 23.24 5.85
CA ARG A 566 -2.05 24.28 5.79
C ARG A 566 -3.42 23.71 6.08
N CYS A 567 -4.24 24.47 6.79
CA CYS A 567 -5.59 24.11 7.19
C CYS A 567 -6.63 25.06 6.59
N TRP A 568 -7.90 24.64 6.53
CA TRP A 568 -8.99 25.49 6.02
C TRP A 568 -9.29 26.73 6.89
N ARG A 569 -8.71 26.79 8.10
CA ARG A 569 -8.73 27.93 9.03
C ARG A 569 -7.36 28.10 9.68
N THR A 570 -7.06 29.31 10.13
CA THR A 570 -5.87 29.62 10.93
C THR A 570 -5.99 28.98 12.32
N PRO A 571 -5.06 28.10 12.72
CA PRO A 571 -5.02 27.59 14.09
C PRO A 571 -4.54 28.66 15.06
N SER A 572 -5.07 28.65 16.29
CA SER A 572 -4.59 29.49 17.40
C SER A 572 -3.46 28.81 18.19
N MET A 573 -3.36 27.49 18.13
CA MET A 573 -2.29 26.70 18.74
C MET A 573 -1.92 25.50 17.84
N ALA A 574 -0.64 25.17 17.79
CA ALA A 574 -0.15 23.96 17.16
C ALA A 574 0.98 23.32 17.98
N ARG A 575 0.94 22.00 18.17
CA ARG A 575 2.01 21.24 18.84
C ARG A 575 2.20 19.87 18.24
N GLN A 576 3.42 19.34 18.32
CA GLN A 576 3.70 17.93 18.11
C GLN A 576 3.53 17.20 19.45
N ARG A 577 2.83 16.07 19.42
CA ARG A 577 2.61 15.22 20.61
C ARG A 577 3.05 13.78 20.36
N ASP A 578 3.38 13.09 21.44
CA ASP A 578 3.54 11.63 21.40
C ASP A 578 2.18 10.91 21.38
N PHE A 579 2.20 9.58 21.32
CA PHE A 579 0.98 8.76 21.29
C PHE A 579 0.22 8.72 22.62
N GLU A 580 0.79 9.25 23.71
CA GLU A 580 0.14 9.39 25.02
C GLU A 580 -0.43 10.81 25.23
N GLY A 581 -0.20 11.74 24.31
CA GLY A 581 -0.71 13.12 24.38
C GLY A 581 0.27 14.14 24.98
N ARG A 582 1.49 13.74 25.34
CA ARG A 582 2.51 14.65 25.87
C ARG A 582 3.02 15.57 24.78
N THR A 583 3.21 16.86 25.10
CA THR A 583 3.84 17.81 24.18
C THR A 583 5.31 17.45 23.99
N LEU A 584 5.72 17.19 22.75
CA LEU A 584 7.12 17.05 22.35
C LEU A 584 7.70 18.41 21.92
N ALA A 585 6.93 19.18 21.16
CA ALA A 585 7.34 20.50 20.69
C ALA A 585 6.12 21.40 20.40
N GLU A 586 6.23 22.69 20.67
CA GLU A 586 5.32 23.69 20.10
C GLU A 586 5.73 24.01 18.66
N LEU A 587 4.74 24.19 17.79
CA LEU A 587 4.97 24.35 16.35
C LEU A 587 4.63 25.78 15.92
N PRO A 588 5.47 26.43 15.09
CA PRO A 588 5.20 27.79 14.64
C PRO A 588 4.04 27.81 13.64
N ILE A 589 3.18 28.84 13.79
CA ILE A 589 2.02 29.10 12.95
C ILE A 589 2.29 30.34 12.10
N GLU A 590 2.14 30.21 10.78
CA GLU A 590 2.28 31.28 9.79
C GLU A 590 1.01 31.37 8.94
N GLY A 591 0.08 32.27 9.31
CA GLY A 591 -1.19 32.42 8.61
C GLY A 591 -2.09 31.20 8.80
N ASP A 592 -2.36 30.45 7.73
CA ASP A 592 -3.12 29.19 7.79
C ASP A 592 -2.24 27.93 7.83
N GLY A 593 -0.91 28.12 7.91
CA GLY A 593 0.10 27.05 7.89
C GLY A 593 0.75 26.79 9.24
N VAL A 594 1.03 25.52 9.53
CA VAL A 594 1.85 25.05 10.65
C VAL A 594 3.11 24.42 10.09
N ARG A 595 4.27 24.86 10.58
CA ARG A 595 5.55 24.30 10.16
C ARG A 595 5.90 23.10 11.03
N VAL A 596 6.17 21.96 10.38
CA VAL A 596 6.49 20.69 11.03
C VAL A 596 7.84 20.21 10.51
N ASP A 597 8.76 19.91 11.42
CA ASP A 597 10.03 19.27 11.09
C ASP A 597 9.93 17.77 11.40
N LEU A 598 10.15 16.94 10.39
CA LEU A 598 10.12 15.48 10.50
C LEU A 598 11.51 14.91 10.23
N THR A 599 11.95 14.02 11.10
CA THR A 599 13.11 13.17 10.90
C THR A 599 12.81 12.02 9.92
N ALA A 600 13.86 11.33 9.49
CA ALA A 600 13.72 10.22 8.54
C ALA A 600 12.79 9.13 9.08
N HIS A 601 11.78 8.73 8.30
CA HIS A 601 10.79 7.71 8.65
C HIS A 601 9.92 8.04 9.88
N GLU A 602 9.86 9.29 10.30
CA GLU A 602 9.09 9.69 11.48
C GLU A 602 7.57 9.61 11.25
N ILE A 603 6.85 9.17 12.29
CA ILE A 603 5.41 9.33 12.42
C ILE A 603 5.17 10.35 13.52
N ALA A 604 4.42 11.40 13.22
CA ALA A 604 4.17 12.49 14.16
C ALA A 604 2.68 12.82 14.24
N ASP A 605 2.18 13.03 15.47
CA ASP A 605 0.84 13.55 15.71
C ASP A 605 0.92 15.07 15.94
N ILE A 606 0.23 15.82 15.09
CA ILE A 606 0.19 17.28 15.09
C ILE A 606 -1.17 17.72 15.60
N GLU A 607 -1.22 18.22 16.83
CA GLU A 607 -2.43 18.77 17.43
C GLU A 607 -2.60 20.24 17.06
N LEU A 608 -3.81 20.57 16.63
CA LEU A 608 -4.24 21.89 16.20
C LEU A 608 -5.45 22.32 17.00
N ARG A 609 -5.46 23.57 17.48
CA ARG A 609 -6.63 24.19 18.11
C ARG A 609 -6.98 25.50 17.43
N PHE A 610 -8.24 25.87 17.52
CA PHE A 610 -8.85 27.00 16.84
C PHE A 610 -9.73 27.78 17.83
N ASP A 611 -9.82 29.09 17.61
CA ASP A 611 -10.66 30.00 18.39
C ASP A 611 -12.08 30.16 17.83
#